data_AF-A0A859QGR3-F1
#
_entry.id   AF-A0A859QGR3-F1
#
_cell.length_a   1.000
_cell.length_b   1.000
_cell.length_c   1.000
_cell.angle_alpha   90.00
_cell.angle_beta   90.00
_cell.angle_gamma   90.00
#
_symmetry.space_group_name_H-M   'P 1'
#
loop_
_entity.id
_entity.type
_entity.pdbx_description
1 polymer ?
#
loop_
_entity_poly.entity_id
_entity_poly.type
_entity_poly.pdbx_seq_one_letter_code
_entity_poly.pdbx_strand_id
1 'polypeptide(L)'
;MNDERLMTAAEVAAFLSISKKTLQRHVEDARIACVDVGTGRRAHLRFAPRQLHDFIASQTREVTSCPSTRAKSAPSISTISRSVGVAFTELPRPGTKEMRKPSSVC
;
A
#
# COMPACT_ATOMS: atom_id res chain seq x y z
N MET A 1 -27.68 16.68 28.65
CA MET A 1 -28.41 15.44 28.95
C MET A 1 -27.39 14.46 29.48
N ASN A 2 -27.49 14.09 30.76
CA ASN A 2 -26.60 13.07 31.34
C ASN A 2 -27.24 11.72 31.04
N ASP A 3 -26.88 11.13 29.90
CA ASP A 3 -27.26 9.76 29.58
C ASP A 3 -26.48 8.80 30.49
N GLU A 4 -26.96 8.65 31.72
CA GLU A 4 -26.45 7.71 32.72
C GLU A 4 -26.89 6.26 32.43
N ARG A 5 -27.70 6.06 31.38
CA ARG A 5 -28.14 4.71 30.99
C ARG A 5 -26.96 3.93 30.44
N LEU A 6 -26.64 2.84 31.13
CA LEU A 6 -25.67 1.87 30.66
C LEU A 6 -26.25 0.99 29.54
N MET A 7 -25.60 1.05 28.38
CA MET A 7 -25.96 0.28 27.19
C MET A 7 -25.45 -1.15 27.30
N THR A 8 -26.19 -2.07 26.70
CA THR A 8 -25.79 -3.48 26.55
C THR A 8 -24.81 -3.65 25.39
N ALA A 9 -24.05 -4.74 25.38
CA ALA A 9 -23.17 -5.07 24.26
C ALA A 9 -23.88 -5.14 22.90
N ALA A 10 -25.16 -5.51 22.86
CA ALA A 10 -25.94 -5.55 21.62
C ALA A 10 -26.26 -4.15 21.10
N GLU A 11 -26.66 -3.24 21.99
CA GLU A 11 -26.94 -1.86 21.64
C GLU A 11 -25.68 -1.13 21.20
N VAL A 12 -24.56 -1.34 21.89
CA VAL A 12 -23.26 -0.77 21.52
C VAL A 12 -22.78 -1.28 20.16
N ALA A 13 -22.91 -2.58 19.90
CA ALA A 13 -22.53 -3.15 18.61
C ALA A 13 -23.37 -2.54 17.47
N ALA A 14 -24.68 -2.34 17.69
CA ALA A 14 -25.54 -1.65 16.74
C ALA A 14 -25.16 -0.18 16.57
N PHE A 15 -24.85 0.53 17.66
CA PHE A 15 -24.45 1.93 17.65
C PHE A 15 -23.15 2.17 16.85
N LEU A 16 -22.15 1.32 17.07
CA LEU A 16 -20.87 1.37 16.36
C LEU A 16 -20.93 0.71 14.97
N SER A 17 -22.07 0.13 14.58
CA SER A 17 -22.22 -0.64 13.34
C SER A 17 -21.17 -1.74 13.15
N ILE A 18 -20.81 -2.44 14.24
CA ILE A 18 -19.85 -3.54 14.26
C ILE A 18 -20.48 -4.84 14.75
N SER A 19 -19.81 -5.96 14.49
CA SER A 19 -20.23 -7.24 15.06
C SER A 19 -19.99 -7.29 16.57
N LYS A 20 -20.82 -8.04 17.31
CA LYS A 20 -20.62 -8.30 18.75
C LYS A 20 -19.25 -8.93 19.04
N LYS A 21 -18.75 -9.77 18.13
CA LYS A 21 -17.43 -10.41 18.24
C LYS A 21 -16.31 -9.38 18.16
N THR A 22 -16.43 -8.41 17.26
CA THR A 22 -15.48 -7.29 17.14
C THR A 22 -15.49 -6.43 18.40
N LEU A 23 -16.69 -6.14 18.92
CA LEU A 23 -16.84 -5.41 20.18
C LEU A 23 -16.17 -6.15 21.35
N GLN A 24 -16.37 -7.47 21.47
CA GLN A 24 -15.72 -8.28 22.51
C GLN A 24 -14.20 -8.22 22.41
N ARG A 25 -13.64 -8.33 21.20
CA ARG A 25 -12.20 -8.20 21.00
C ARG A 25 -11.67 -6.84 21.45
N HIS A 26 -12.40 -5.75 21.20
CA HIS A 26 -12.00 -4.42 21.71
C HIS A 26 -12.06 -4.30 23.23
N VAL A 27 -12.96 -5.04 23.89
CA VAL A 27 -13.00 -5.12 25.35
C VAL A 27 -11.83 -5.95 25.89
N GLU A 28 -11.52 -7.09 25.26
CA GLU A 28 -10.37 -7.94 25.59
C GLU A 28 -9.04 -7.19 25.41
N ASP A 29 -8.92 -6.41 24.34
CA ASP A 29 -7.77 -5.53 24.07
C ASP A 29 -7.75 -4.27 24.98
N ALA A 30 -8.68 -4.15 25.94
CA ALA A 30 -8.85 -3.00 26.83
C ALA A 30 -9.00 -1.63 26.12
N ARG A 31 -9.44 -1.64 24.86
CA ARG A 31 -9.67 -0.41 24.06
C ARG A 31 -10.98 0.28 24.39
N ILE A 32 -11.98 -0.48 24.85
CA ILE A 32 -13.29 0.03 25.26
C ILE A 32 -13.50 -0.36 26.72
N ALA A 33 -13.62 0.65 27.58
CA ALA A 33 -13.94 0.42 28.98
C ALA A 33 -15.39 -0.09 29.12
N CYS A 34 -15.60 -1.04 30.03
CA CYS A 34 -16.91 -1.59 30.34
C CYS A 34 -17.04 -1.88 31.83
N VAL A 35 -18.27 -2.01 32.29
CA VAL A 35 -18.61 -2.42 33.66
C VAL A 35 -19.24 -3.81 33.59
N ASP A 36 -18.70 -4.76 34.35
CA ASP A 36 -19.36 -6.05 34.54
C ASP A 36 -20.41 -5.93 35.66
N VAL A 37 -21.68 -6.13 35.30
CA VAL A 37 -22.81 -6.13 36.24
C VAL A 37 -23.30 -7.56 36.49
N GLY A 38 -22.49 -8.55 36.12
CA GLY A 38 -22.81 -9.97 36.24
C GLY A 38 -22.62 -10.52 37.65
N THR A 39 -23.41 -11.53 37.97
CA THR A 39 -23.29 -12.30 39.22
C THR A 39 -22.36 -13.51 39.02
N GLY A 40 -21.06 -13.28 38.87
CA GLY A 40 -19.95 -14.24 38.97
C GLY A 40 -19.89 -15.46 38.03
N ARG A 41 -21.04 -15.96 37.55
CA ARG A 41 -21.21 -17.10 36.64
C ARG A 41 -21.44 -16.67 35.19
N ARG A 42 -21.92 -15.44 34.98
CA ARG A 42 -22.14 -14.85 33.65
C ARG A 42 -21.76 -13.39 33.71
N ALA A 43 -20.79 -12.99 32.89
CA ALA A 43 -20.43 -11.59 32.71
C ALA A 43 -21.55 -10.87 31.96
N HIS A 44 -22.04 -9.78 32.54
CA HIS A 44 -23.04 -8.91 31.94
C HIS A 44 -22.41 -7.55 31.71
N LEU A 45 -21.70 -7.44 30.58
CA LEU A 45 -20.99 -6.22 30.21
C LEU A 45 -21.96 -5.09 29.87
N ARG A 46 -21.70 -3.94 30.47
CA ARG A 46 -22.44 -2.68 30.32
C ARG A 46 -21.48 -1.55 29.97
N PHE A 47 -21.94 -0.63 29.14
CA PHE A 47 -21.13 0.44 28.59
C PHE A 47 -21.77 1.79 28.86
N ALA A 48 -20.98 2.75 29.34
CA ALA A 48 -21.44 4.12 29.47
C ALA A 48 -21.30 4.85 28.12
N PRO A 49 -22.25 5.72 27.75
CA PRO A 49 -22.15 6.52 26.51
C PRO A 49 -20.85 7.32 26.42
N ARG A 50 -20.34 7.84 27.54
CA ARG A 50 -19.06 8.57 27.61
C ARG A 50 -17.88 7.72 27.12
N GLN A 51 -17.82 6.45 27.51
CA GLN A 51 -16.76 5.52 27.10
C GLN A 51 -16.77 5.28 25.58
N LEU A 52 -17.96 5.26 24.97
CA LEU A 52 -18.11 5.13 23.52
C LEU A 52 -17.62 6.37 22.79
N HIS A 53 -17.94 7.56 23.31
CA HIS A 53 -17.43 8.82 22.77
C HIS A 53 -15.91 8.89 22.86
N ASP A 54 -15.31 8.50 23.98
CA ASP A 54 -13.86 8.46 24.16
C ASP A 54 -13.19 7.51 23.17
N PHE A 55 -13.81 6.34 22.93
CA PHE A 55 -13.35 5.38 21.93
C PHE A 55 -13.42 5.92 20.49
N ILE A 56 -14.51 6.60 20.12
CA ILE A 56 -14.64 7.22 18.78
C ILE A 56 -13.61 8.34 18.62
N ALA A 57 -13.42 9.15 19.66
CA ALA A 57 -12.46 10.24 19.67
C ALA A 57 -11.01 9.72 19.56
N SER A 58 -10.66 8.62 20.24
CA SER A 58 -9.33 8.01 20.14
C SER A 58 -9.09 7.42 18.75
N GLN A 59 -10.08 6.72 18.17
CA GLN A 59 -9.96 6.15 16.83
C GLN A 59 -9.74 7.22 15.75
N THR A 60 -10.34 8.40 15.91
CA THR A 60 -10.16 9.53 14.97
C THR A 60 -8.74 10.09 15.01
N ARG A 61 -8.06 10.04 16.17
CA ARG A 61 -6.67 10.49 16.32
C ARG A 61 -5.65 9.51 15.76
N GLU A 62 -5.97 8.22 15.81
CA GLU A 62 -5.12 7.13 15.29
C GLU A 62 -5.14 7.00 13.77
N VAL A 63 -5.98 7.79 13.05
CA VAL A 63 -5.86 7.94 11.59
C VAL A 63 -4.60 8.76 11.29
N THR A 64 -3.47 8.11 11.50
CA THR A 64 -2.17 8.52 10.98
C THR A 64 -2.35 8.79 9.49
N SER A 65 -1.95 9.98 9.06
CA SER A 65 -1.93 10.41 7.66
C SER A 65 -1.54 9.24 6.78
N CYS A 66 -2.50 8.70 6.02
CA CYS A 66 -2.22 7.67 5.03
C CYS A 66 -1.13 8.24 4.12
N PRO A 67 0.09 7.69 4.10
CA PRO A 67 1.08 8.13 3.13
C PRO A 67 0.49 7.78 1.77
N SER A 68 0.04 8.80 1.04
CA SER A 68 -0.57 8.63 -0.26
C SER A 68 0.31 7.72 -1.11
N THR A 69 -0.18 6.53 -1.45
CA THR A 69 0.38 5.64 -2.47
C THR A 69 0.12 6.21 -3.87
N ARG A 70 0.34 7.52 -4.05
CA ARG A 70 0.50 8.09 -5.39
C ARG A 70 1.78 7.49 -5.95
N ALA A 71 1.63 6.43 -6.75
CA ALA A 71 2.69 5.96 -7.62
C ALA A 71 3.18 7.18 -8.42
N LYS A 72 4.44 7.58 -8.22
CA LYS A 72 5.09 8.54 -9.12
C LYS A 72 4.98 7.93 -10.52
N SER A 73 4.38 8.66 -11.47
CA SER A 73 4.37 8.25 -12.87
C SER A 73 5.78 7.83 -13.26
N ALA A 74 5.92 6.61 -13.78
CA ALA A 74 7.20 6.09 -14.22
C ALA A 74 7.86 7.12 -15.15
N PRO A 75 9.15 7.44 -14.98
CA PRO A 75 9.86 8.28 -15.93
C PRO A 75 9.74 7.65 -17.32
N SER A 76 9.03 8.31 -18.23
CA SER A 76 9.04 7.95 -19.64
C SER A 76 10.38 8.40 -20.21
N ILE A 77 11.38 7.52 -20.16
CA ILE A 77 12.64 7.75 -20.87
C ILE A 77 12.41 7.31 -22.31
N SER A 78 12.18 8.28 -23.20
CA SER A 78 12.26 8.02 -24.64
C SER A 78 13.73 7.87 -25.03
N THR A 79 14.25 6.65 -24.99
CA THR A 79 15.57 6.35 -25.54
C THR A 79 15.48 6.41 -27.07
N ILE A 80 15.85 7.55 -27.65
CA ILE A 80 16.07 7.63 -29.09
C ILE A 80 17.43 6.99 -29.37
N SER A 81 17.44 5.68 -29.59
CA SER A 81 18.61 4.99 -30.14
C SER A 81 18.77 5.43 -31.60
N ARG A 82 19.72 6.33 -31.86
CA ARG A 82 20.26 6.53 -33.21
C ARG A 82 21.37 5.52 -33.42
N SER A 83 21.03 4.30 -33.79
CA SER A 83 21.99 3.40 -34.41
C SER A 83 22.30 3.93 -35.81
N VAL A 84 23.48 4.52 -35.99
CA VAL A 84 24.05 4.65 -37.33
C VAL A 84 24.36 3.23 -37.79
N GLY A 85 23.47 2.67 -38.60
CA GLY A 85 23.70 1.38 -39.25
C GLY A 85 24.84 1.51 -40.25
N VAL A 86 26.07 1.27 -39.81
CA VAL A 86 27.19 1.09 -40.74
C VAL A 86 27.02 -0.32 -41.31
N ALA A 87 26.50 -0.39 -42.55
CA ALA A 87 26.38 -1.63 -43.29
C ALA A 87 27.77 -2.23 -43.51
N PHE A 88 27.95 -3.49 -43.12
CA PHE A 88 29.14 -4.31 -43.41
C PHE A 88 29.18 -4.75 -44.89
N THR A 89 29.07 -3.80 -45.82
CA THR A 89 29.18 -4.05 -47.26
C THR A 89 30.33 -3.25 -47.82
N GLU A 90 31.55 -3.60 -47.42
CA GLU A 90 32.76 -3.26 -48.16
C GLU A 90 33.83 -4.31 -47.82
N LEU A 91 33.68 -5.50 -48.41
CA LEU A 91 34.85 -6.33 -48.72
C LEU A 91 35.44 -5.76 -50.02
N PRO A 92 36.61 -5.09 -50.00
CA PRO A 92 37.29 -4.74 -51.24
C PRO A 92 37.71 -6.05 -51.91
N ARG A 93 37.28 -6.24 -53.16
CA ARG A 93 37.80 -7.34 -53.99
C ARG A 93 39.33 -7.20 -54.07
N PRO A 94 40.11 -8.29 -53.96
CA PRO A 94 41.56 -8.21 -54.06
C PRO A 94 41.94 -7.63 -55.42
N GLY A 95 42.65 -6.49 -55.41
CA GLY A 95 43.17 -5.86 -56.61
C GLY A 95 44.12 -6.81 -57.33
N THR A 96 43.82 -7.07 -58.60
CA THR A 96 44.72 -7.75 -59.54
C THR A 96 46.05 -7.01 -59.61
N LYS A 97 47.14 -7.66 -59.18
CA LYS A 97 48.49 -7.13 -59.30
C LYS A 97 48.83 -6.95 -60.79
N GLU A 98 49.18 -5.73 -61.15
CA GLU A 98 49.62 -5.34 -62.48
C GLU A 98 50.99 -5.98 -62.79
N MET A 99 51.07 -6.66 -63.94
CA MET A 99 52.31 -7.29 -64.44
C MET A 99 53.25 -6.21 -64.99
N ARG A 100 54.53 -6.22 -64.56
CA ARG A 100 55.56 -5.35 -65.15
C ARG A 100 55.85 -5.81 -66.59
N LYS A 101 55.79 -4.89 -67.56
CA LYS A 101 56.25 -5.13 -68.93
C LYS A 101 57.77 -5.39 -68.93
N PRO A 102 58.28 -6.34 -69.74
CA PRO A 102 59.69 -6.63 -69.83
C PRO A 102 60.45 -5.47 -70.51
N SER A 103 61.59 -5.11 -69.94
CA SER A 103 62.59 -4.28 -70.60
C SER A 103 63.19 -5.03 -71.78
N SER A 104 63.08 -4.49 -72.99
CA SER A 104 63.86 -4.95 -74.13
C SER A 104 65.30 -4.49 -73.97
N VAL A 105 66.22 -5.46 -73.96
CA VAL A 105 67.65 -5.23 -74.19
C VAL A 105 67.89 -5.29 -75.70
N CYS A 106 68.42 -4.19 -76.26
CA CYS A 106 69.39 -4.09 -77.36
C CYS A 106 69.62 -2.60 -77.67
#